data_AF-A0A7A6MWW0-F1
#
_entry.id   AF-A0A7A6MWW0-F1
#
_cell.length_a   1.000
_cell.length_b   1.000
_cell.length_c   1.000
_cell.angle_alpha   90.00
_cell.angle_beta   90.00
_cell.angle_gamma   90.00
#
_symmetry.space_group_name_H-M   'P 1'
#
loop_
_entity.id
_entity.type
_entity.pdbx_description
1 polymer ?
#
loop_
_entity_poly.entity_id
_entity_poly.type
_entity_poly.pdbx_seq_one_letter_code
_entity_poly.pdbx_strand_id
1 'polypeptide(L)'
;RVTFNGTVVDAPCSISQKSADQSIDFGQLSKSFLQAGGVSKPMNLDIELVNCDITSFKGVGGAPAAKKGTVKLAFSGPRVSGHNEELDTSGGTGTAIVVQAAGKNVSFDGTEGDANTLKDGDNVLHYTAIVKKS
;
A
#
# COMPACT_ATOMS: atom_id res chain seq x y z
N ARG A 1 5.79 -29.05 -18.18
CA ARG A 1 6.72 -27.89 -18.21
C ARG A 1 6.29 -26.94 -17.11
N VAL A 2 7.16 -26.65 -16.14
CA VAL A 2 6.89 -25.74 -15.02
C VAL A 2 7.86 -24.57 -15.17
N THR A 3 7.36 -23.34 -15.07
CA THR A 3 8.18 -22.12 -15.12
C THR A 3 8.12 -21.47 -13.76
N PHE A 4 9.28 -21.19 -13.17
CA PHE A 4 9.41 -20.50 -11.89
C PHE A 4 9.94 -19.09 -12.16
N ASN A 5 9.25 -18.07 -11.63
CA ASN A 5 9.66 -16.67 -11.70
C ASN A 5 9.77 -16.12 -10.28
N GLY A 6 10.77 -15.27 -10.03
CA GLY A 6 10.96 -14.61 -8.74
C GLY A 6 12.06 -13.55 -8.82
N THR A 7 11.98 -12.57 -7.93
CA THR A 7 12.98 -11.49 -7.78
C THR A 7 13.51 -11.50 -6.36
N VAL A 8 14.83 -11.42 -6.20
CA VAL A 8 15.49 -11.27 -4.90
C VAL A 8 15.94 -9.82 -4.77
N VAL A 9 15.56 -9.17 -3.69
CA VAL A 9 15.95 -7.79 -3.36
C VAL A 9 16.67 -7.77 -2.01
N ASP A 10 17.58 -6.81 -1.81
CA ASP A 10 18.27 -6.59 -0.53
C ASP A 10 17.34 -5.90 0.49
N ALA A 11 16.32 -6.64 0.92
CA ALA A 11 15.31 -6.21 1.88
C ALA A 11 15.28 -7.19 3.08
N PRO A 12 14.94 -6.71 4.29
CA PRO A 12 14.90 -7.55 5.49
C PRO A 12 13.73 -8.52 5.49
N CYS A 13 12.75 -8.32 4.60
CA CYS A 13 11.52 -9.09 4.48
C CYS A 13 11.28 -9.47 3.02
N SER A 14 10.64 -10.62 2.80
CA SER A 14 10.02 -10.94 1.51
C SER A 14 8.59 -10.40 1.47
N ILE A 15 8.15 -9.86 0.34
CA ILE A 15 6.72 -9.55 0.14
C ILE A 15 6.03 -10.84 -0.30
N SER A 16 4.92 -11.20 0.35
CA SER A 16 4.18 -12.40 -0.03
C SER A 16 3.65 -12.26 -1.47
N GLN A 17 3.65 -13.32 -2.27
CA GLN A 17 3.11 -13.26 -3.65
C GLN A 17 1.63 -12.83 -3.68
N LYS A 18 0.88 -13.13 -2.62
CA LYS A 18 -0.52 -12.69 -2.47
C LYS A 18 -0.67 -11.19 -2.26
N SER A 19 0.36 -10.54 -1.72
CA SER A 19 0.41 -9.09 -1.52
C SER A 19 1.20 -8.36 -2.61
N ALA A 20 1.96 -9.09 -3.43
CA ALA A 20 2.71 -8.52 -4.54
C ALA A 20 1.77 -8.01 -5.65
N ASP A 21 0.74 -8.81 -6.00
CA ASP A 21 -0.27 -8.47 -6.99
C ASP A 21 -1.67 -8.72 -6.41
N GLN A 22 -2.32 -7.65 -5.93
CA GLN A 22 -3.67 -7.69 -5.36
C GLN A 22 -4.67 -6.95 -6.25
N SER A 23 -5.85 -7.55 -6.41
CA SER A 23 -7.00 -6.89 -7.03
C SER A 23 -8.09 -6.70 -5.98
N ILE A 24 -8.54 -5.46 -5.79
CA ILE A 24 -9.62 -5.10 -4.89
C ILE A 24 -10.88 -4.86 -5.71
N ASP A 25 -11.89 -5.70 -5.52
CA ASP A 25 -13.19 -5.53 -6.16
C ASP A 25 -14.14 -4.75 -5.23
N PHE A 26 -14.50 -3.53 -5.63
CA PHE A 26 -15.48 -2.70 -4.92
C PHE A 26 -16.93 -3.07 -5.25
N GLY A 27 -17.15 -4.03 -6.16
CA GLY A 27 -18.43 -4.41 -6.69
C GLY A 27 -19.08 -3.29 -7.49
N GLN A 28 -20.41 -3.33 -7.57
CA GLN A 28 -21.19 -2.31 -8.26
C GLN A 28 -21.48 -1.14 -7.32
N LEU A 29 -20.94 0.04 -7.67
CA LEU A 29 -21.19 1.28 -6.96
C LEU A 29 -22.23 2.13 -7.69
N SER A 30 -23.18 2.69 -6.94
CA SER A 30 -24.18 3.60 -7.49
C SER A 30 -23.56 4.95 -7.82
N LYS A 31 -23.63 5.36 -9.10
CA LYS A 31 -23.15 6.67 -9.54
C LYS A 31 -23.87 7.83 -8.86
N SER A 32 -25.20 7.73 -8.67
CA SER A 32 -25.98 8.78 -8.00
C SER A 32 -25.61 8.91 -6.52
N PHE A 33 -25.31 7.80 -5.86
CA PHE A 33 -24.82 7.81 -4.47
C PHE A 33 -23.47 8.52 -4.35
N LEU A 34 -22.51 8.19 -5.21
CA LEU A 34 -21.20 8.86 -5.21
C LEU A 34 -21.34 10.34 -5.58
N GLN A 35 -22.19 10.68 -6.56
CA GLN A 35 -22.43 12.08 -6.95
C GLN A 35 -23.05 12.92 -5.83
N ALA A 36 -23.84 12.30 -4.94
CA ALA A 36 -24.40 12.94 -3.75
C ALA A 36 -23.41 13.07 -2.58
N GLY A 37 -22.13 12.74 -2.79
CA GLY A 37 -21.09 12.77 -1.75
C GLY A 37 -20.98 11.48 -0.94
N GLY A 38 -21.67 10.41 -1.36
CA GLY A 38 -21.50 9.09 -0.78
C GLY A 38 -20.10 8.53 -1.02
N VAL A 39 -19.66 7.65 -0.13
CA VAL A 39 -18.37 6.95 -0.18
C VAL A 39 -18.63 5.45 -0.09
N SER A 40 -17.87 4.65 -0.83
CA SER A 40 -18.00 3.19 -0.76
C SER A 40 -17.73 2.66 0.65
N LYS A 41 -18.11 1.41 0.89
CA LYS A 41 -17.59 0.68 2.04
C LYS A 41 -16.06 0.58 1.92
N PRO A 42 -15.32 0.68 3.04
CA PRO A 42 -13.88 0.45 3.03
C PRO A 42 -13.59 -1.02 2.71
N MET A 43 -12.63 -1.23 1.82
CA MET A 43 -12.09 -2.53 1.50
C MET A 43 -10.67 -2.65 2.04
N ASN A 44 -10.31 -3.81 2.57
CA ASN A 44 -8.98 -4.04 3.11
C ASN A 44 -7.95 -4.18 1.98
N LEU A 45 -6.80 -3.55 2.17
CA LEU A 45 -5.59 -3.71 1.39
C LEU A 45 -4.48 -4.10 2.36
N ASP A 46 -4.26 -5.41 2.50
CA ASP A 46 -3.29 -5.96 3.44
C ASP A 46 -2.00 -6.36 2.70
N ILE A 47 -0.88 -5.75 3.12
CA ILE A 47 0.44 -6.06 2.59
C ILE A 47 1.18 -6.94 3.59
N GLU A 48 1.27 -8.23 3.26
CA GLU A 48 1.95 -9.25 4.04
C GLU A 48 3.45 -9.25 3.71
N LEU A 49 4.25 -8.99 4.75
CA LEU A 49 5.70 -9.10 4.73
C LEU A 49 6.09 -10.35 5.52
N VAL A 50 6.64 -11.34 4.84
CA VAL A 50 6.97 -12.66 5.39
C VAL A 50 8.47 -12.85 5.51
N ASN A 51 8.87 -13.73 6.44
CA ASN A 51 10.27 -14.06 6.70
C ASN A 51 11.12 -12.81 7.01
N CYS A 52 10.59 -11.87 7.81
CA CYS A 52 11.38 -10.71 8.21
C CYS A 52 12.45 -11.10 9.23
N ASP A 53 13.73 -10.90 8.88
CA ASP A 53 14.83 -10.89 9.85
C ASP A 53 15.29 -9.45 10.06
N ILE A 54 14.82 -8.87 11.16
CA ILE A 54 15.11 -7.50 11.52
C ILE A 54 16.28 -7.44 12.50
N THR A 55 16.66 -8.57 13.10
CA THR A 55 17.80 -8.67 14.02
C THR A 55 19.11 -8.45 13.30
N SER A 56 19.28 -9.00 12.08
CA SER A 56 20.45 -8.76 11.24
C SER A 56 20.45 -7.38 10.58
N PHE A 57 19.28 -6.75 10.46
CA PHE A 57 19.10 -5.43 9.84
C PHE A 57 19.27 -4.27 10.83
N LYS A 58 18.89 -4.46 12.11
CA LYS A 58 19.18 -3.55 13.21
C LYS A 58 20.68 -3.63 13.51
N GLY A 59 21.44 -2.73 12.89
CA GLY A 59 22.90 -2.70 13.01
C GLY A 59 23.34 -2.89 14.47
N VAL A 60 24.25 -3.85 14.68
CA VAL A 60 24.92 -4.06 15.96
C VAL A 60 25.63 -2.75 16.32
N GLY A 61 25.41 -2.25 17.54
CA GLY A 61 25.78 -0.91 17.98
C GLY A 61 27.21 -0.51 17.56
N GLY A 62 27.31 0.50 16.70
CA GLY A 62 28.59 1.09 16.26
C GLY A 62 28.69 1.46 14.78
N ALA A 63 27.83 0.94 13.89
CA ALA A 63 27.83 1.31 12.47
C ALA A 63 26.96 2.56 12.20
N PRO A 64 27.37 3.50 11.32
CA PRO A 64 26.67 4.79 11.09
C PRO A 64 25.25 4.70 10.49
N ALA A 65 24.75 3.49 10.22
CA ALA A 65 23.47 3.24 9.57
C ALA A 65 22.71 2.07 10.22
N ALA A 66 22.57 2.06 11.55
CA ALA A 66 21.69 1.11 12.23
C ALA A 66 20.25 1.28 11.71
N LYS A 67 19.81 0.39 10.80
CA LYS A 67 18.46 0.44 10.22
C LYS A 67 17.46 0.12 11.35
N LYS A 68 16.46 0.98 11.55
CA LYS A 68 15.59 0.94 12.76
C LYS A 68 14.58 -0.22 12.79
N GLY A 69 14.67 -1.18 11.87
CA GLY A 69 13.66 -2.22 11.70
C GLY A 69 12.32 -1.66 11.25
N THR A 70 12.37 -0.65 10.38
CA THR A 70 11.19 0.00 9.81
C THR A 70 11.23 -0.10 8.30
N VAL A 71 10.06 -0.18 7.68
CA VAL A 71 9.89 -0.06 6.23
C VAL A 71 9.00 1.12 5.89
N LYS A 72 9.23 1.71 4.73
CA LYS A 72 8.36 2.73 4.15
C LYS A 72 7.83 2.21 2.83
N LEU A 73 6.63 2.64 2.49
CA LEU A 73 6.01 2.33 1.21
C LEU A 73 5.82 3.63 0.44
N ALA A 74 6.08 3.56 -0.86
CA ALA A 74 5.77 4.62 -1.80
C ALA A 74 4.73 4.08 -2.79
N PHE A 75 3.53 4.65 -2.76
CA PHE A 75 2.49 4.31 -3.71
C PHE A 75 2.64 5.23 -4.93
N SER A 76 2.51 4.67 -6.12
CA SER A 76 2.58 5.43 -7.36
C SER A 76 1.45 5.03 -8.30
N GLY A 77 0.87 6.01 -8.98
CA GLY A 77 -0.21 5.77 -9.92
C GLY A 77 -0.73 7.05 -10.59
N PRO A 78 -1.67 6.93 -11.54
CA PRO A 78 -2.36 8.07 -12.11
C PRO A 78 -3.17 8.78 -11.02
N ARG A 79 -3.04 10.11 -10.95
CA ARG A 79 -3.64 10.92 -9.88
C ARG A 79 -4.67 11.87 -10.46
N VAL A 80 -5.68 12.21 -9.66
CA VAL A 80 -6.57 13.32 -9.97
C VAL A 80 -5.74 14.62 -9.94
N SER A 81 -5.90 15.48 -10.95
CA SER A 81 -5.11 16.69 -11.09
C SER A 81 -5.21 17.59 -9.84
N GLY A 82 -4.08 17.92 -9.22
CA GLY A 82 -4.02 18.72 -7.99
C GLY A 82 -4.27 17.94 -6.69
N HIS A 83 -4.56 16.63 -6.76
CA HIS A 83 -4.89 15.80 -5.60
C HIS A 83 -3.99 14.55 -5.55
N ASN A 84 -2.88 14.64 -4.81
CA ASN A 84 -1.91 13.55 -4.71
C ASN A 84 -2.44 12.30 -3.97
N GLU A 85 -3.44 12.48 -3.11
CA GLU A 85 -4.05 11.44 -2.29
C GLU A 85 -5.24 10.74 -2.96
N GLU A 86 -5.53 11.12 -4.21
CA GLU A 86 -6.63 10.60 -5.00
C GLU A 86 -6.10 9.89 -6.24
N LEU A 87 -6.22 8.57 -6.26
CA LEU A 87 -5.87 7.74 -7.40
C LEU A 87 -7.00 7.86 -8.43
N ASP A 88 -6.64 8.30 -9.64
CA ASP A 88 -7.58 8.44 -10.74
C ASP A 88 -8.02 7.05 -11.24
N THR A 89 -9.30 6.94 -11.60
CA THR A 89 -9.91 5.69 -12.05
C THR A 89 -10.10 5.71 -13.57
N SER A 90 -9.76 4.60 -14.22
CA SER A 90 -10.01 4.45 -15.65
C SER A 90 -11.50 4.38 -15.94
N GLY A 91 -11.95 4.97 -17.06
CA GLY A 91 -13.33 4.83 -17.55
C GLY A 91 -14.18 6.10 -17.50
N GLY A 92 -13.63 7.25 -17.11
CA GLY A 92 -14.32 8.54 -17.20
C GLY A 92 -15.54 8.66 -16.29
N THR A 93 -15.53 7.96 -15.16
CA THR A 93 -16.65 7.90 -14.20
C THR A 93 -16.76 9.14 -13.31
N GLY A 94 -15.68 9.94 -13.21
CA GLY A 94 -15.58 11.07 -12.28
C GLY A 94 -15.45 10.62 -10.83
N THR A 95 -14.71 9.53 -10.61
CA THR A 95 -14.49 8.92 -9.30
C THR A 95 -13.01 8.76 -9.03
N ALA A 96 -12.64 8.74 -7.75
CA ALA A 96 -11.28 8.51 -7.29
C ALA A 96 -11.25 7.41 -6.23
N ILE A 97 -10.12 6.72 -6.14
CA ILE A 97 -9.80 5.81 -5.03
C ILE A 97 -8.94 6.57 -4.02
N VAL A 98 -9.28 6.45 -2.74
CA VAL A 98 -8.45 6.92 -1.64
C VAL A 98 -8.03 5.71 -0.82
N VAL A 99 -6.72 5.60 -0.55
CA VAL A 99 -6.16 4.59 0.35
C VAL A 99 -5.76 5.28 1.64
N GLN A 100 -6.04 4.63 2.77
CA GLN A 100 -5.73 5.14 4.09
C GLN A 100 -4.98 4.10 4.92
N ALA A 101 -4.04 4.56 5.74
CA ALA A 101 -3.40 3.77 6.79
C ALA A 101 -3.35 4.59 8.07
N ALA A 102 -3.70 3.97 9.20
CA ALA A 102 -3.68 4.60 10.53
C ALA A 102 -4.37 5.99 10.57
N GLY A 103 -5.46 6.16 9.81
CA GLY A 103 -6.22 7.41 9.74
C GLY A 103 -5.61 8.52 8.88
N LYS A 104 -4.53 8.23 8.14
CA LYS A 104 -3.91 9.15 7.16
C LYS A 104 -4.12 8.65 5.75
N ASN A 105 -4.33 9.57 4.83
CA ASN A 105 -4.39 9.26 3.40
C ASN A 105 -2.99 8.93 2.87
N VAL A 106 -2.95 8.04 1.88
CA VAL A 106 -1.75 7.67 1.14
C VAL A 106 -1.63 8.54 -0.10
N SER A 107 -0.43 9.07 -0.35
CA SER A 107 -0.09 9.77 -1.59
C SER A 107 0.30 8.77 -2.69
N PHE A 108 -0.15 9.02 -3.92
CA PHE A 108 0.17 8.22 -5.12
C PHE A 108 1.21 8.90 -6.03
N ASP A 109 1.98 9.86 -5.50
CA ASP A 109 3.01 10.60 -6.24
C ASP A 109 4.39 9.92 -6.26
N GLY A 110 4.50 8.72 -5.66
CA GLY A 110 5.74 7.97 -5.55
C GLY A 110 6.64 8.44 -4.40
N THR A 111 6.17 9.36 -3.53
CA THR A 111 6.91 9.72 -2.32
C THR A 111 6.74 8.66 -1.23
N GLU A 112 7.78 8.50 -0.41
CA GLU A 112 7.72 7.60 0.73
C GLU A 112 6.75 8.12 1.78
N GLY A 113 5.83 7.27 2.23
CA GLY A 113 4.97 7.54 3.37
C GLY A 113 5.69 7.38 4.71
N ASP A 114 4.88 7.31 5.76
CA ASP A 114 5.35 7.12 7.12
C ASP A 114 6.06 5.76 7.30
N ALA A 115 7.02 5.73 8.23
CA ALA A 115 7.76 4.53 8.58
C ALA A 115 6.89 3.58 9.42
N ASN A 116 6.79 2.32 8.97
CA ASN A 116 6.11 1.24 9.66
C ASN A 116 7.13 0.40 10.41
N THR A 117 6.95 0.26 11.72
CA THR A 117 7.79 -0.62 12.55
C THR A 117 7.44 -2.08 12.29
N LEU A 118 8.47 -2.90 12.11
CA LEU A 118 8.34 -4.34 11.92
C LEU A 118 8.81 -5.11 13.16
N LYS A 119 8.30 -6.32 13.32
CA LYS A 119 8.75 -7.35 14.28
C LYS A 119 9.37 -8.55 13.55
N ASP A 120 10.26 -9.29 14.20
CA ASP A 120 10.84 -10.49 13.59
C ASP A 120 9.74 -11.50 13.23
N GLY A 121 9.93 -12.21 12.11
CA GLY A 121 8.92 -13.08 11.51
C GLY A 121 7.92 -12.32 10.65
N ASP A 122 6.66 -12.76 10.64
CA ASP A 122 5.67 -12.22 9.71
C ASP A 122 5.01 -10.94 10.22
N ASN A 123 4.81 -9.99 9.31
CA ASN A 123 4.19 -8.70 9.53
C ASN A 123 3.07 -8.46 8.51
N VAL A 124 2.05 -7.71 8.92
CA VAL A 124 0.97 -7.28 8.03
C VAL A 124 0.83 -5.77 8.18
N LEU A 125 0.94 -5.06 7.06
CA LEU A 125 0.63 -3.64 7.00
C LEU A 125 -0.82 -3.50 6.51
N HIS A 126 -1.66 -2.90 7.35
CA HIS A 126 -3.08 -2.78 7.09
C HIS A 126 -3.42 -1.41 6.49
N TYR A 127 -4.02 -1.44 5.32
CA TYR A 127 -4.59 -0.28 4.65
C TYR A 127 -6.07 -0.51 4.36
N THR A 128 -6.81 0.59 4.19
CA THR A 128 -8.20 0.57 3.73
C THR A 128 -8.35 1.43 2.48
N ALA A 129 -9.03 0.92 1.47
CA ALA A 129 -9.33 1.64 0.25
C ALA A 129 -10.83 1.96 0.16
N ILE A 130 -11.16 3.15 -0.33
CA ILE A 130 -12.54 3.59 -0.59
C ILE A 130 -12.63 4.23 -1.97
N VAL A 131 -13.83 4.23 -2.54
CA VAL A 131 -14.18 4.98 -3.76
C VAL A 131 -15.07 6.16 -3.40
N LYS A 132 -14.74 7.34 -3.93
CA LYS A 132 -15.52 8.58 -3.81
C LYS A 132 -15.64 9.25 -5.17
N LYS A 133 -16.49 10.28 -5.25
CA LYS A 133 -16.45 11.23 -6.37
C LYS A 133 -15.11 11.99 -6.36
N SER A 134 -14.48 12.11 -7.53
CA SER A 134 -13.31 12.99 -7.76
C SER A 134 -13.74 14.45 -7.82
#